data_AF-A0A507F0S5-F1
#
_entry.id   AF-A0A507F0S5-F1
#
_cell.length_a   1.000
_cell.length_b   1.000
_cell.length_c   1.000
_cell.angle_alpha   90.00
_cell.angle_beta   90.00
_cell.angle_gamma   90.00
#
_symmetry.space_group_name_H-M   'P 1'
#
loop_
_entity.id
_entity.type
_entity.pdbx_description
1 polymer ?
#
loop_
_entity_poly.entity_id
_entity_poly.type
_entity_poly.pdbx_seq_one_letter_code
_entity_poly.pdbx_strand_id
1 'polypeptide(L)'
;MGAPDLHGARSYRPFNRGNKLKRSIEQPPVLPTKPTLWSLHAIDEEYEFAHIGKRRAIMRKGRRRKDEDDPYAGINIDEIWSLPDTPTDAARVSSVLHTLRNRHLKVLSQTAMNMVEKEQDFNKTIARFAQMIQQDDPLYQDIDLEGTVPQDVLNTLRDSVQELVSCSNEYVKRVGDMRDKLIIAHAQKKTLAKKLMLSTREGETVPHSQSNRNEHGSGRRVA
;
A
#
# COMPACT_ATOMS: atom_id res chain seq x y z
N MET A 1 17.43 -19.20 44.17
CA MET A 1 16.22 -18.68 43.49
C MET A 1 16.38 -18.91 42.00
N GLY A 2 15.42 -19.57 41.36
CA GLY A 2 15.43 -19.84 39.92
C GLY A 2 14.41 -20.92 39.59
N ALA A 3 13.17 -20.53 39.33
CA ALA A 3 12.15 -21.42 38.80
C ALA A 3 12.37 -21.59 37.28
N PRO A 4 12.20 -22.80 36.73
CA PRO A 4 12.31 -23.02 35.29
C PRO A 4 11.03 -22.62 34.56
N ASP A 5 11.21 -21.93 33.43
CA ASP A 5 10.17 -21.51 32.49
C ASP A 5 9.45 -22.72 31.87
N LEU A 6 8.12 -22.76 32.05
CA LEU A 6 7.20 -23.66 31.35
C LEU A 6 6.19 -22.81 30.60
N HIS A 7 6.09 -23.05 29.28
CA HIS A 7 5.39 -22.28 28.22
C HIS A 7 6.26 -21.15 27.62
N GLY A 8 6.90 -21.29 26.47
CA GLY A 8 6.55 -22.06 25.28
C GLY A 8 6.47 -21.09 24.09
N ALA A 9 7.33 -21.29 23.09
CA ALA A 9 7.39 -20.49 21.89
C ALA A 9 6.05 -20.51 21.11
N ARG A 10 5.67 -19.32 20.58
CA ARG A 10 4.65 -19.10 19.55
C ARG A 10 3.18 -19.31 19.95
N SER A 11 2.50 -18.21 20.25
CA SER A 11 1.20 -17.94 19.64
C SER A 11 1.02 -16.44 19.42
N TYR A 12 1.16 -16.05 18.16
CA TYR A 12 0.67 -14.81 17.57
C TYR A 12 -0.72 -14.47 18.12
N ARG A 13 -0.88 -13.31 18.78
CA ARG A 13 -2.20 -12.76 19.12
C ARG A 13 -2.51 -11.63 18.14
N PRO A 14 -3.42 -11.80 17.16
CA PRO A 14 -3.83 -10.69 16.33
C PRO A 14 -4.68 -9.72 17.17
N PHE A 15 -4.40 -8.43 17.05
CA PHE A 15 -5.22 -7.34 17.59
C PHE A 15 -6.61 -7.40 16.94
N ASN A 16 -7.61 -7.93 17.65
CA ASN A 16 -9.06 -7.76 17.47
C ASN A 16 -9.85 -9.07 17.71
N ARG A 17 -9.87 -9.56 18.95
CA ARG A 17 -10.93 -10.47 19.41
C ARG A 17 -11.37 -10.09 20.80
N GLY A 18 -12.54 -9.46 20.91
CA GLY A 18 -13.26 -9.40 22.20
C GLY A 18 -13.88 -8.06 22.54
N ASN A 19 -14.72 -7.49 21.66
CA ASN A 19 -15.73 -6.52 22.08
C ASN A 19 -17.02 -6.61 21.24
N LYS A 20 -17.57 -7.82 21.09
CA LYS A 20 -18.77 -8.10 20.26
C LYS A 20 -19.82 -8.96 20.98
N LEU A 21 -20.01 -8.75 22.28
CA LEU A 21 -21.20 -9.26 23.00
C LEU A 21 -21.72 -8.13 23.88
N LYS A 22 -22.53 -7.24 23.30
CA LYS A 22 -23.40 -6.36 24.09
C LYS A 22 -24.51 -7.24 24.66
N ARG A 23 -24.67 -7.18 25.98
CA ARG A 23 -25.70 -7.85 26.77
C ARG A 23 -27.08 -7.47 26.23
N SER A 24 -27.79 -8.42 25.64
CA SER A 24 -29.24 -8.39 25.60
C SER A 24 -29.69 -9.79 25.95
N ILE A 25 -29.95 -10.03 27.23
CA ILE A 25 -30.76 -11.13 27.78
C ILE A 25 -30.85 -10.81 29.29
N GLU A 26 -31.81 -9.96 29.65
CA GLU A 26 -32.59 -10.24 30.85
C GLU A 26 -33.64 -11.25 30.40
N GLN A 27 -33.43 -12.54 30.69
CA GLN A 27 -34.41 -13.60 30.38
C GLN A 27 -35.21 -13.89 31.65
N PRO A 28 -36.55 -13.83 31.62
CA PRO A 28 -37.35 -14.37 32.71
C PRO A 28 -37.28 -15.92 32.71
N PRO A 29 -37.37 -16.57 33.88
CA PRO A 29 -37.14 -18.00 34.01
C PRO A 29 -38.39 -18.79 33.59
N VAL A 30 -38.44 -19.27 32.35
CA VAL A 30 -39.44 -20.28 31.95
C VAL A 30 -38.71 -21.56 31.60
N LEU A 31 -38.92 -22.61 32.39
CA LEU A 31 -38.30 -23.92 32.23
C LEU A 31 -39.18 -24.84 31.37
N PRO A 32 -38.62 -25.53 30.35
CA PRO A 32 -39.36 -26.52 29.55
C PRO A 32 -39.69 -27.79 30.34
N THR A 33 -40.86 -28.36 30.08
CA THR A 33 -41.32 -29.64 30.65
C THR A 33 -40.78 -30.88 29.94
N LYS A 34 -40.06 -30.74 28.82
CA LYS A 34 -39.42 -31.85 28.09
C LYS A 34 -38.04 -31.42 27.56
N PRO A 35 -37.06 -32.33 27.49
CA PRO A 35 -35.72 -31.99 27.02
C PRO A 35 -35.73 -31.74 25.51
N THR A 36 -35.38 -30.52 25.10
CA THR A 36 -35.13 -30.14 23.71
C THR A 36 -33.71 -29.63 23.56
N LEU A 37 -33.06 -29.95 22.43
CA LEU A 37 -31.71 -29.48 22.09
C LEU A 37 -31.67 -28.03 21.57
N TRP A 38 -32.82 -27.36 21.51
CA TRP A 38 -32.99 -25.99 21.01
C TRP A 38 -33.59 -25.13 22.12
N SER A 39 -33.15 -23.86 22.21
CA SER A 39 -33.82 -22.88 23.08
C SER A 39 -35.22 -22.60 22.55
N LEU A 40 -36.22 -22.64 23.43
CA LEU A 40 -37.65 -22.49 23.10
C LEU A 40 -37.96 -21.27 22.21
N HIS A 41 -37.16 -20.21 22.30
CA HIS A 41 -37.42 -18.94 21.60
C HIS A 41 -36.83 -18.91 20.19
N ALA A 42 -35.95 -19.85 19.82
CA ALA A 42 -35.44 -19.94 18.44
C ALA A 42 -36.48 -20.48 17.45
N ILE A 43 -37.57 -21.08 17.95
CA ILE A 43 -38.62 -21.68 17.11
C ILE A 43 -39.74 -20.66 16.82
N ASP A 44 -40.03 -19.74 17.75
CA ASP A 44 -41.20 -18.84 17.63
C ASP A 44 -40.91 -17.47 17.00
N GLU A 45 -39.69 -16.94 17.11
CA GLU A 45 -39.42 -15.56 16.64
C GLU A 45 -39.08 -15.46 15.14
N GLU A 46 -38.68 -16.56 14.51
CA GLU A 46 -38.15 -16.53 13.15
C GLU A 46 -39.12 -17.03 12.07
N TYR A 47 -40.30 -17.54 12.41
CA TYR A 47 -41.19 -18.14 11.42
C TYR A 47 -42.60 -17.55 11.43
N GLU A 48 -43.09 -17.18 10.25
CA GLU A 48 -44.48 -16.76 10.05
C GLU A 48 -45.24 -17.81 9.22
N PHE A 49 -46.51 -18.02 9.56
CA PHE A 49 -47.39 -18.91 8.80
C PHE A 49 -47.97 -18.16 7.59
N ALA A 50 -47.36 -18.33 6.43
CA ALA A 50 -47.87 -17.80 5.17
C ALA A 50 -48.82 -18.81 4.51
N HIS A 51 -49.90 -18.32 3.90
CA HIS A 51 -50.74 -19.15 3.04
C HIS A 51 -50.21 -19.08 1.61
N ILE A 52 -49.79 -20.21 1.06
CA ILE A 52 -49.46 -20.34 -0.36
C ILE A 52 -50.63 -21.08 -1.00
N GLY A 53 -51.54 -20.33 -1.61
CA GLY A 53 -52.80 -20.87 -2.12
C GLY A 53 -53.71 -21.40 -1.01
N LYS A 54 -54.20 -22.64 -1.11
CA LYS A 54 -55.14 -23.25 -0.14
C LYS A 54 -54.46 -23.96 1.05
N ARG A 55 -53.13 -23.96 1.16
CA ARG A 55 -52.39 -24.63 2.26
C ARG A 55 -51.49 -23.65 2.99
N ARG A 56 -51.37 -23.86 4.32
CA ARG A 56 -50.47 -23.10 5.20
C ARG A 56 -49.05 -23.67 5.14
N ALA A 57 -48.06 -22.78 4.99
CA ALA A 57 -46.65 -23.10 5.04
C ALA A 57 -45.92 -22.19 6.05
N ILE A 58 -44.87 -22.72 6.67
CA ILE A 58 -44.05 -22.01 7.66
C ILE A 58 -42.85 -21.40 6.92
N MET A 59 -42.70 -20.08 6.95
CA MET A 59 -41.62 -19.35 6.25
C MET A 59 -40.77 -18.56 7.24
N ARG A 60 -39.46 -18.43 6.97
CA ARG A 60 -38.57 -17.61 7.80
C ARG A 60 -38.82 -16.12 7.57
N LYS A 61 -39.02 -15.36 8.64
CA LYS A 61 -39.16 -13.90 8.65
C LYS A 61 -37.79 -13.28 8.33
N GLY A 62 -37.61 -12.83 7.10
CA GLY A 62 -36.38 -12.17 6.66
C GLY A 62 -36.14 -10.87 7.45
N ARG A 63 -35.26 -10.91 8.45
CA ARG A 63 -34.76 -9.71 9.12
C ARG A 63 -33.95 -8.91 8.09
N ARG A 64 -34.55 -7.85 7.52
CA ARG A 64 -33.75 -6.76 6.95
C ARG A 64 -32.94 -6.20 8.13
N ARG A 65 -31.62 -6.43 8.14
CA ARG A 65 -30.72 -5.74 9.07
C ARG A 65 -30.96 -4.25 8.84
N LYS A 66 -31.32 -3.50 9.89
CA LYS A 66 -31.36 -2.03 9.80
C LYS A 66 -29.92 -1.57 9.56
N ASP A 67 -29.73 -0.64 8.65
CA ASP A 67 -28.40 -0.08 8.31
C ASP A 67 -27.66 0.50 9.52
N GLU A 68 -28.37 0.76 10.63
CA GLU A 68 -27.80 1.22 11.90
C GLU A 68 -26.91 0.20 12.63
N ASP A 69 -26.96 -1.09 12.26
CA ASP A 69 -26.09 -2.13 12.84
C ASP A 69 -24.82 -2.41 12.02
N ASP A 70 -24.64 -1.74 10.87
CA ASP A 70 -23.40 -1.86 10.10
C ASP A 70 -22.28 -1.00 10.73
N PRO A 71 -21.23 -1.62 11.29
CA PRO A 71 -20.11 -0.89 11.88
C PRO A 71 -19.35 0.00 10.88
N TYR A 72 -19.65 -0.11 9.59
CA TYR A 72 -19.05 0.68 8.52
C TYR A 72 -20.04 1.63 7.82
N ALA A 73 -21.27 1.80 8.32
CA ALA A 73 -22.29 2.67 7.71
C ALA A 73 -21.83 4.14 7.53
N GLY A 74 -20.92 4.62 8.38
CA GLY A 74 -20.34 5.96 8.27
C GLY A 74 -19.12 6.06 7.35
N ILE A 75 -18.66 4.95 6.80
CA ILE A 75 -17.51 4.91 5.89
C ILE A 75 -18.03 4.96 4.45
N ASN A 76 -17.90 6.11 3.83
CA ASN A 76 -18.18 6.26 2.41
C ASN A 76 -17.00 5.70 1.59
N ILE A 77 -17.09 4.41 1.23
CA ILE A 77 -16.05 3.71 0.47
C ILE A 77 -15.80 4.39 -0.88
N ASP A 78 -16.88 4.85 -1.52
CA ASP A 78 -16.81 5.50 -2.83
C ASP A 78 -16.04 6.82 -2.77
N GLU A 79 -16.17 7.58 -1.67
CA GLU A 79 -15.39 8.80 -1.44
C GLU A 79 -13.92 8.50 -1.18
N ILE A 80 -13.60 7.47 -0.37
CA ILE A 80 -12.22 7.09 -0.05
C ILE A 80 -11.45 6.64 -1.30
N TRP A 81 -12.14 6.00 -2.25
CA TRP A 81 -11.55 5.49 -3.49
C TRP A 81 -11.72 6.43 -4.68
N SER A 82 -12.48 7.50 -4.53
CA SER A 82 -12.60 8.53 -5.57
C SER A 82 -11.23 9.18 -5.82
N LEU A 83 -10.86 9.27 -7.10
CA LEU A 83 -9.73 10.08 -7.51
C LEU A 83 -10.13 11.55 -7.40
N PRO A 84 -9.25 12.45 -6.92
CA PRO A 84 -9.55 13.86 -6.93
C PRO A 84 -9.67 14.36 -8.38
N ASP A 85 -10.84 14.88 -8.74
CA ASP A 85 -11.13 15.38 -10.10
C ASP A 85 -10.41 16.70 -10.39
N THR A 86 -10.12 17.50 -9.36
CA THR A 86 -9.41 18.77 -9.48
C THR A 86 -8.09 18.77 -8.71
N PRO A 87 -7.08 19.55 -9.17
CA PRO A 87 -5.81 19.68 -8.44
C PRO A 87 -6.02 20.29 -7.04
N THR A 88 -7.03 21.13 -6.85
CA THR A 88 -7.38 21.70 -5.54
C THR A 88 -7.92 20.65 -4.57
N ASP A 89 -8.69 19.67 -5.06
CA ASP A 89 -9.19 18.56 -4.23
C ASP A 89 -8.07 17.57 -3.90
N ALA A 90 -7.14 17.35 -4.83
CA ALA A 90 -5.95 16.53 -4.59
C ALA A 90 -5.08 17.03 -3.44
N ALA A 91 -5.10 18.35 -3.16
CA ALA A 91 -4.41 18.93 -2.03
C ALA A 91 -5.11 18.68 -0.68
N ARG A 92 -6.42 18.40 -0.68
CA ARG A 92 -7.20 18.10 0.53
C ARG A 92 -7.07 16.63 0.95
N VAL A 93 -6.80 15.74 -0.01
CA VAL A 93 -6.65 14.30 0.24
C VAL A 93 -5.28 13.99 0.86
N SER A 94 -5.29 13.58 2.13
CA SER A 94 -4.07 13.27 2.91
C SER A 94 -3.20 12.17 2.27
N SER A 95 -3.80 11.14 1.68
CA SER A 95 -3.06 10.04 1.03
C SER A 95 -2.27 10.50 -0.18
N VAL A 96 -2.81 11.43 -0.98
CA VAL A 96 -2.13 12.03 -2.14
C VAL A 96 -0.97 12.90 -1.68
N LEU A 97 -1.19 13.78 -0.69
CA LEU A 97 -0.11 14.59 -0.10
C LEU A 97 1.00 13.74 0.51
N HIS A 98 0.64 12.70 1.27
CA HIS A 98 1.62 11.77 1.84
C HIS A 98 2.45 11.11 0.73
N THR A 99 1.78 10.64 -0.33
CA THR A 99 2.44 10.05 -1.49
C THR A 99 3.40 11.04 -2.14
N LEU A 100 3.01 12.30 -2.35
CA LEU A 100 3.83 13.36 -2.93
C LEU A 100 5.02 13.80 -2.04
N ARG A 101 4.90 13.69 -0.71
CA ARG A 101 5.99 14.03 0.24
C ARG A 101 6.96 12.86 0.47
N ASN A 102 6.55 11.65 0.14
CA ASN A 102 7.33 10.46 0.39
C ASN A 102 8.69 10.46 -0.36
N ARG A 103 9.75 10.06 0.34
CA ARG A 103 11.14 10.01 -0.14
C ARG A 103 11.53 8.73 -0.88
N HIS A 104 10.62 7.76 -1.08
CA HIS A 104 10.97 6.48 -1.72
C HIS A 104 11.75 6.61 -3.04
N LEU A 105 11.37 7.53 -3.94
CA LEU A 105 12.09 7.73 -5.21
C LEU A 105 13.55 8.15 -5.00
N LYS A 106 13.81 8.97 -3.97
CA LYS A 106 15.17 9.38 -3.61
C LYS A 106 15.98 8.22 -3.02
N VAL A 107 15.34 7.37 -2.22
CA VAL A 107 15.99 6.18 -1.68
C VAL A 107 16.34 5.22 -2.81
N LEU A 108 15.41 4.98 -3.74
CA LEU A 108 15.64 4.14 -4.91
C LEU A 108 16.75 4.68 -5.81
N SER A 109 16.81 6.01 -6.03
CA SER A 109 17.91 6.60 -6.80
C SER A 109 19.27 6.41 -6.12
N GLN A 110 19.31 6.50 -4.78
CA GLN A 110 20.55 6.24 -4.04
C GLN A 110 20.94 4.76 -4.12
N THR A 111 19.97 3.85 -4.01
CA THR A 111 20.23 2.41 -4.17
C THR A 111 20.76 2.10 -5.58
N ALA A 112 20.16 2.68 -6.62
CA ALA A 112 20.63 2.54 -8.00
C ALA A 112 22.05 3.10 -8.20
N MET A 113 22.37 4.23 -7.56
CA MET A 113 23.73 4.78 -7.54
C MET A 113 24.74 3.80 -6.93
N ASN A 114 24.43 3.24 -5.76
CA ASN A 114 25.31 2.26 -5.12
C ASN A 114 25.47 0.98 -5.97
N MET A 115 24.43 0.58 -6.72
CA MET A 115 24.52 -0.55 -7.65
C MET A 115 25.46 -0.24 -8.81
N VAL A 116 25.40 0.97 -9.37
CA VAL A 116 26.32 1.42 -10.43
C VAL A 116 27.76 1.43 -9.94
N GLU A 117 28.04 1.95 -8.74
CA GLU A 117 29.40 2.00 -8.19
C GLU A 117 29.99 0.60 -8.00
N LYS A 118 29.21 -0.31 -7.39
CA LYS A 118 29.62 -1.70 -7.19
C LYS A 118 29.92 -2.41 -8.52
N GLU A 119 29.05 -2.21 -9.51
CA GLU A 119 29.26 -2.82 -10.82
C GLU A 119 30.46 -2.21 -11.55
N GLN A 120 30.68 -0.90 -11.44
CA GLN A 120 31.85 -0.25 -12.03
C GLN A 120 33.15 -0.79 -11.44
N ASP A 121 33.20 -1.07 -10.13
CA ASP A 121 34.37 -1.68 -9.51
C ASP A 121 34.62 -3.11 -9.99
N PHE A 122 33.56 -3.90 -10.13
CA PHE A 122 33.63 -5.24 -10.73
C PHE A 122 34.06 -5.20 -12.21
N ASN A 123 33.55 -4.23 -12.97
CA ASN A 123 33.90 -4.06 -14.37
C ASN A 123 35.37 -3.69 -14.55
N LYS A 124 35.95 -2.88 -13.64
CA LYS A 124 37.41 -2.62 -13.62
C LYS A 124 38.20 -3.91 -13.42
N THR A 125 37.76 -4.81 -12.54
CA THR A 125 38.49 -6.07 -12.30
C THR A 125 38.40 -7.00 -13.50
N ILE A 126 37.22 -7.11 -14.13
CA ILE A 126 37.08 -7.93 -15.35
C ILE A 126 37.83 -7.32 -16.53
N ALA A 127 37.79 -6.00 -16.72
CA ALA A 127 38.51 -5.35 -17.81
C ALA A 127 40.02 -5.61 -17.73
N ARG A 128 40.60 -5.59 -16.52
CA ARG A 128 42.00 -6.00 -16.31
C ARG A 128 42.20 -7.49 -16.60
N PHE A 129 41.28 -8.34 -16.16
CA PHE A 129 41.33 -9.76 -16.46
C PHE A 129 41.29 -10.04 -17.97
N ALA A 130 40.48 -9.31 -18.72
CA ALA A 130 40.41 -9.38 -20.17
C ALA A 130 41.77 -9.00 -20.80
N GLN A 131 42.40 -7.91 -20.33
CA GLN A 131 43.73 -7.47 -20.78
C GLN A 131 44.81 -8.52 -20.50
N MET A 132 44.78 -9.18 -19.33
CA MET A 132 45.72 -10.26 -19.01
C MET A 132 45.57 -11.45 -19.96
N ILE A 133 44.33 -11.88 -20.28
CA ILE A 133 44.10 -13.01 -21.19
C ILE A 133 44.46 -12.66 -22.64
N GLN A 134 44.30 -11.39 -23.02
CA GLN A 134 44.70 -10.87 -24.32
C GLN A 134 46.20 -10.62 -24.43
N GLN A 135 46.97 -10.79 -23.33
CA GLN A 135 48.40 -10.45 -23.23
C GLN A 135 48.73 -8.97 -23.50
N ASP A 136 47.73 -8.10 -23.39
CA ASP A 136 47.86 -6.65 -23.53
C ASP A 136 48.29 -5.97 -22.23
N ASP A 137 48.23 -6.68 -21.09
CA ASP A 137 48.64 -6.13 -19.79
C ASP A 137 50.17 -6.12 -19.63
N PRO A 138 50.82 -4.94 -19.57
CA PRO A 138 52.28 -4.83 -19.48
C PRO A 138 52.87 -5.43 -18.20
N LEU A 139 52.07 -5.64 -17.15
CA LEU A 139 52.53 -6.22 -15.90
C LEU A 139 52.57 -7.76 -15.92
N TYR A 140 51.87 -8.39 -16.88
CA TYR A 140 51.66 -9.83 -16.93
C TYR A 140 52.04 -10.45 -18.29
N GLN A 141 52.81 -9.74 -19.12
CA GLN A 141 53.30 -10.23 -20.42
C GLN A 141 54.13 -11.52 -20.31
N ASP A 142 54.78 -11.76 -19.18
CA ASP A 142 55.61 -12.94 -18.96
C ASP A 142 54.79 -14.24 -18.74
N ILE A 143 53.46 -14.14 -18.61
CA ILE A 143 52.59 -15.32 -18.47
C ILE A 143 52.31 -15.92 -19.86
N ASP A 144 53.00 -17.00 -20.17
CA ASP A 144 52.75 -17.80 -21.38
C ASP A 144 51.48 -18.65 -21.24
N LEU A 145 50.34 -18.05 -21.57
CA LEU A 145 49.04 -18.74 -21.56
C LEU A 145 48.92 -19.71 -22.75
N GLU A 146 49.46 -19.36 -23.91
CA GLU A 146 49.32 -20.12 -25.16
C GLU A 146 50.07 -21.46 -25.11
N GLY A 147 51.18 -21.54 -24.38
CA GLY A 147 51.89 -22.79 -24.11
C GLY A 147 51.25 -23.69 -23.04
N THR A 148 50.41 -23.11 -22.17
CA THR A 148 49.92 -23.80 -20.95
C THR A 148 48.49 -24.34 -21.10
N VAL A 149 47.63 -23.64 -21.86
CA VAL A 149 46.22 -23.95 -21.99
C VAL A 149 45.89 -24.24 -23.46
N PRO A 150 45.07 -25.27 -23.78
CA PRO A 150 44.65 -25.52 -25.14
C PRO A 150 43.99 -24.28 -25.78
N GLN A 151 44.36 -23.97 -27.02
CA GLN A 151 43.94 -22.74 -27.70
C GLN A 151 42.41 -22.60 -27.80
N ASP A 152 41.70 -23.71 -28.03
CA ASP A 152 40.24 -23.70 -28.09
C ASP A 152 39.61 -23.23 -26.77
N VAL A 153 40.18 -23.67 -25.64
CA VAL A 153 39.73 -23.26 -24.30
C VAL A 153 40.05 -21.79 -24.06
N LEU A 154 41.24 -21.32 -24.46
CA LEU A 154 41.60 -19.90 -24.36
C LEU A 154 40.69 -19.01 -25.20
N ASN A 155 40.33 -19.42 -26.41
CA ASN A 155 39.43 -18.66 -27.27
C ASN A 155 38.02 -18.58 -26.65
N THR A 156 37.48 -19.69 -26.16
CA THR A 156 36.17 -19.67 -25.46
C THR A 156 36.19 -18.79 -24.21
N LEU A 157 37.30 -18.77 -23.47
CA LEU A 157 37.47 -17.91 -22.31
C LEU A 157 37.54 -16.42 -22.71
N ARG A 158 38.30 -16.08 -23.77
CA ARG A 158 38.38 -14.73 -24.33
C ARG A 158 37.00 -14.21 -24.73
N ASP A 159 36.24 -15.02 -25.46
CA ASP A 159 34.89 -14.67 -25.90
C ASP A 159 33.96 -14.46 -24.70
N SER A 160 33.96 -15.39 -23.74
CA SER A 160 33.12 -15.31 -22.54
C SER A 160 33.42 -14.07 -21.70
N VAL A 161 34.70 -13.72 -21.53
CA VAL A 161 35.12 -12.54 -20.77
C VAL A 161 34.72 -11.26 -21.51
N GLN A 162 34.87 -11.23 -22.84
CA GLN A 162 34.48 -10.08 -23.66
C GLN A 162 32.96 -9.85 -23.62
N GLU A 163 32.17 -10.92 -23.68
CA GLU A 163 30.71 -10.87 -23.49
C GLU A 163 30.35 -10.35 -22.09
N LEU A 164 31.03 -10.83 -21.05
CA LEU A 164 30.80 -10.40 -19.67
C LEU A 164 31.09 -8.90 -19.47
N VAL A 165 32.20 -8.39 -20.02
CA VAL A 165 32.53 -6.95 -20.01
C VAL A 165 31.43 -6.16 -20.71
N SER A 166 30.96 -6.64 -21.86
CA SER A 166 29.90 -5.98 -22.63
C SER A 166 28.57 -5.95 -21.86
N CYS A 167 28.20 -7.06 -21.21
CA CYS A 167 27.01 -7.16 -20.37
C CYS A 167 27.09 -6.25 -19.14
N SER A 168 28.24 -6.20 -18.47
CA SER A 168 28.46 -5.33 -17.31
C SER A 168 28.35 -3.85 -17.70
N ASN A 169 28.94 -3.46 -18.84
CA ASN A 169 28.82 -2.10 -19.39
C ASN A 169 27.35 -1.72 -19.68
N GLU A 170 26.60 -2.61 -20.34
CA GLU A 170 25.17 -2.38 -20.58
C GLU A 170 24.36 -2.27 -19.29
N TYR A 171 24.64 -3.12 -18.31
CA TYR A 171 23.97 -3.07 -17.02
C TYR A 171 24.21 -1.74 -16.32
N VAL A 172 25.47 -1.27 -16.24
CA VAL A 172 25.82 0.04 -15.67
C VAL A 172 25.04 1.15 -16.35
N LYS A 173 24.98 1.13 -17.69
CA LYS A 173 24.22 2.11 -18.47
C LYS A 173 22.73 2.08 -18.12
N ARG A 174 22.10 0.90 -18.14
CA ARG A 174 20.66 0.76 -17.84
C ARG A 174 20.31 1.21 -16.42
N VAL A 175 21.13 0.86 -15.43
CA VAL A 175 20.91 1.29 -14.04
C VAL A 175 21.16 2.79 -13.88
N GLY A 176 22.15 3.35 -14.58
CA GLY A 176 22.36 4.79 -14.69
C GLY A 176 21.15 5.53 -15.24
N ASP A 177 20.61 5.09 -16.37
CA ASP A 177 19.42 5.68 -17.00
C ASP A 177 18.19 5.61 -16.07
N MET A 178 18.02 4.48 -15.37
CA MET A 178 16.95 4.33 -14.37
C MET A 178 17.13 5.31 -13.21
N ARG A 179 18.35 5.48 -12.69
CA ARG A 179 18.66 6.43 -11.63
C ARG A 179 18.30 7.85 -12.05
N ASP A 180 18.66 8.25 -13.26
CA ASP A 180 18.42 9.60 -13.75
C ASP A 180 16.92 9.87 -13.90
N LYS A 181 16.16 8.90 -14.40
CA LYS A 181 14.68 8.95 -14.42
C LYS A 181 14.09 9.08 -13.01
N LEU A 182 14.61 8.35 -12.02
CA LEU A 182 14.17 8.44 -10.62
C LEU A 182 14.44 9.83 -10.02
N ILE A 183 15.60 10.43 -10.32
CA ILE A 183 15.96 11.77 -9.86
C ILE A 183 15.02 12.81 -10.47
N ILE A 184 14.77 12.74 -11.79
CA ILE A 184 13.86 13.64 -12.49
C ILE A 184 12.44 13.50 -11.92
N ALA A 185 11.94 12.26 -11.78
CA ALA A 185 10.63 11.99 -11.20
C ALA A 185 10.52 12.52 -9.76
N HIS A 186 11.57 12.37 -8.94
CA HIS A 186 11.60 12.92 -7.59
C HIS A 186 11.54 14.46 -7.58
N ALA A 187 12.26 15.11 -8.47
CA ALA A 187 12.25 16.57 -8.61
C ALA A 187 10.87 17.09 -9.05
N GLN A 188 10.27 16.47 -10.06
CA GLN A 188 8.92 16.79 -10.54
C GLN A 188 7.89 16.62 -9.42
N LYS A 189 7.93 15.49 -8.73
CA LYS A 189 7.08 15.19 -7.58
C LYS A 189 7.18 16.26 -6.48
N LYS A 190 8.40 16.71 -6.15
CA LYS A 190 8.63 17.78 -5.17
C LYS A 190 8.05 19.11 -5.63
N THR A 191 8.18 19.44 -6.91
CA THR A 191 7.60 20.66 -7.50
C THR A 191 6.08 20.63 -7.48
N LEU A 192 5.47 19.48 -7.82
CA LEU A 192 4.01 19.29 -7.75
C LEU A 192 3.49 19.45 -6.32
N ALA A 193 4.16 18.84 -5.33
CA ALA A 193 3.81 18.98 -3.93
C ALA A 193 3.80 20.46 -3.49
N LYS A 194 4.80 21.25 -3.91
CA LYS A 194 4.85 22.69 -3.60
C LYS A 194 3.70 23.46 -4.24
N LYS A 195 3.42 23.22 -5.53
CA LYS A 195 2.33 23.90 -6.25
C LYS A 195 0.97 23.65 -5.61
N LEU A 196 0.68 22.39 -5.26
CA LEU A 196 -0.56 22.01 -4.59
C LEU A 196 -0.71 22.66 -3.21
N MET A 197 0.36 22.70 -2.41
CA MET A 197 0.32 23.34 -1.09
C MET A 197 0.20 24.87 -1.15
N LEU A 198 0.71 25.52 -2.20
CA LEU A 198 0.51 26.95 -2.42
C LEU A 198 -0.94 27.26 -2.81
N SER A 199 -1.54 26.46 -3.69
CA SER A 199 -2.96 26.63 -4.07
C SER A 199 -3.95 26.42 -2.91
N THR A 200 -3.61 25.60 -1.92
CA THR A 200 -4.45 25.45 -0.72
C THR A 200 -4.48 26.73 0.12
N ARG A 201 -3.37 27.47 0.19
CA ARG A 201 -3.27 28.71 0.99
C ARG A 201 -4.02 29.89 0.36
N GLU A 202 -4.06 29.95 -0.96
CA GLU A 202 -4.80 31.00 -1.70
C GLU A 202 -6.32 30.78 -1.68
N GLY A 203 -6.79 29.54 -1.47
CA GLY A 203 -8.21 29.21 -1.38
C GLY A 203 -8.87 29.51 -0.03
N GLU A 204 -8.09 29.74 1.03
CA GLU A 204 -8.60 30.07 2.39
C GLU A 204 -8.86 31.57 2.58
N THR A 205 -8.52 32.43 1.61
CA THR A 205 -8.66 33.90 1.69
C THR A 205 -9.87 34.45 0.93
N VAL A 206 -11.02 33.77 0.96
CA VAL A 206 -12.30 34.37 0.52
C VAL A 206 -13.02 34.91 1.75
N PRO A 207 -13.19 36.23 1.92
CA PRO A 207 -13.91 36.80 3.06
C PRO A 207 -15.39 36.42 2.93
N HIS A 208 -15.92 35.86 4.02
CA HIS A 208 -17.33 35.58 4.21
C HIS A 208 -18.08 36.93 4.26
N SER A 209 -18.46 37.46 3.10
CA SER A 209 -19.35 38.62 3.01
C SER A 209 -20.73 38.19 3.45
N GLN A 210 -21.07 38.56 4.69
CA GLN A 210 -22.41 38.45 5.24
C GLN A 210 -23.40 39.17 4.32
N SER A 211 -24.16 38.41 3.54
CA SER A 211 -25.39 38.88 2.90
C SER A 211 -26.57 38.38 3.73
N ASN A 212 -26.83 39.05 4.86
CA ASN A 212 -28.12 38.91 5.53
C ASN A 212 -29.07 39.98 4.99
N ARG A 213 -29.92 39.54 4.05
CA ARG A 213 -31.21 40.16 3.80
C ARG A 213 -32.04 40.11 5.08
N ASN A 214 -32.34 41.27 5.65
CA ASN A 214 -33.48 41.44 6.54
C ASN A 214 -34.47 42.38 5.85
N GLU A 215 -35.23 41.85 4.90
CA GLU A 215 -36.60 42.32 4.73
C GLU A 215 -37.42 41.59 5.77
N HIS A 216 -38.00 42.31 6.74
CA HIS A 216 -39.27 41.96 7.39
C HIS A 216 -39.83 43.26 7.98
N GLY A 217 -40.90 43.75 7.37
CA GLY A 217 -41.66 44.89 7.87
C GLY A 217 -42.45 44.53 9.13
N SER A 218 -42.62 45.52 10.00
CA SER A 218 -43.79 45.65 10.86
C SER A 218 -43.77 47.01 11.57
N GLY A 219 -44.90 47.72 11.56
CA GLY A 219 -45.32 48.47 12.74
C GLY A 219 -45.16 50.00 12.74
N ARG A 220 -46.11 50.68 12.08
CA ARG A 220 -47.12 51.54 12.74
C ARG A 220 -46.64 52.54 13.82
N ARG A 221 -46.65 53.83 13.46
CA ARG A 221 -47.10 55.06 14.20
C ARG A 221 -46.73 56.22 13.27
N VAL A 222 -47.53 57.26 13.05
CA VAL A 222 -47.95 58.28 14.02
C VAL A 222 -49.30 58.87 13.56
N ALA A 223 -50.08 59.32 14.55
CA ALA A 223 -51.26 60.15 14.41
C ALA A 223 -50.94 61.54 13.83
#